data_AF-A0A2C5YX84-F1
#
_entry.id   AF-A0A2C5YX84-F1
#
_cell.length_a   1.000
_cell.length_b   1.000
_cell.length_c   1.000
_cell.angle_alpha   90.00
_cell.angle_beta   90.00
_cell.angle_gamma   90.00
#
_symmetry.space_group_name_H-M   'P 1'
#
loop_
_entity.id
_entity.type
_entity.pdbx_description
1 polymer ?
#
loop_
_entity_poly.entity_id
_entity_poly.type
_entity_poly.pdbx_seq_one_letter_code
_entity_poly.pdbx_strand_id
1 'polypeptide(L)'
;MAMATCGTCWRYFSAGGNARQQHLDAKGHSIPQFECETCFSYFGSRRAVCQHMNDARHWAASPDPECDFCDESFYNESDLRDHEINDHIFCRPCNRHFQNRNNITQHLRSRAHCSTTVQCPFCPKTFGTATGLVHHLERGACPSAPLDRDTLYRVVRRYDPNGILCKKLLTWSGSSTFEASQMAWNSRAQAYECYLCHRLFPTLPSLNQHLNSPVHQESLYHCPGCPKEFTTLAAVINHLESESCQYTRFEDVQQGIQRIVNPCRMIQGI
;
A
#
# COMPACT_ATOMS: atom_id res chain seq x y z
N MET A 1 -32.87 -12.10 35.84
CA MET A 1 -32.05 -11.78 37.03
C MET A 1 -30.67 -12.37 36.80
N ALA A 2 -29.64 -11.54 36.63
CA ALA A 2 -28.26 -12.02 36.42
C ALA A 2 -27.74 -12.70 37.70
N MET A 3 -27.30 -13.95 37.60
CA MET A 3 -26.71 -14.67 38.73
C MET A 3 -25.25 -14.23 38.90
N ALA A 4 -24.89 -13.75 40.10
CA ALA A 4 -23.52 -13.37 40.38
C ALA A 4 -22.70 -14.62 40.74
N THR A 5 -21.49 -14.77 40.20
CA THR A 5 -20.60 -15.90 40.49
C THR A 5 -19.28 -15.40 41.08
N CYS A 6 -18.63 -16.16 41.96
CA CYS A 6 -17.29 -15.84 42.46
C CYS A 6 -16.24 -16.45 41.54
N GLY A 7 -15.44 -15.65 40.83
CA GLY A 7 -14.44 -16.17 39.88
C GLY A 7 -13.20 -16.81 40.50
N THR A 8 -13.06 -16.81 41.83
CA THR A 8 -11.99 -17.52 42.55
C THR A 8 -12.41 -18.94 42.95
N CYS A 9 -13.65 -19.13 43.40
CA CYS A 9 -14.16 -20.41 43.92
C CYS A 9 -15.37 -20.96 43.17
N TRP A 10 -15.81 -20.27 42.11
CA TRP A 10 -16.92 -20.61 41.21
C TRP A 10 -18.29 -20.80 41.87
N ARG A 11 -18.48 -20.19 43.05
CA ARG A 11 -19.76 -20.25 43.78
C ARG A 11 -20.78 -19.29 43.19
N TYR A 12 -22.02 -19.76 43.02
CA TYR A 12 -23.15 -18.97 42.52
C TYR A 12 -23.96 -18.31 43.63
N PHE A 13 -24.41 -17.09 43.37
CA PHE A 13 -25.21 -16.26 44.26
C PHE A 13 -26.50 -15.84 43.55
N SER A 14 -27.60 -16.50 43.89
CA SER A 14 -28.95 -16.18 43.40
C SER A 14 -29.50 -14.87 43.97
N ALA A 15 -28.98 -14.43 45.12
CA ALA A 15 -29.32 -13.17 45.78
C ALA A 15 -28.62 -11.93 45.17
N GLY A 16 -27.91 -12.08 44.05
CA GLY A 16 -27.28 -10.98 43.30
C GLY A 16 -25.89 -10.58 43.81
N GLY A 17 -25.38 -9.44 43.34
CA GLY A 17 -24.01 -8.96 43.56
C GLY A 17 -23.66 -8.70 45.03
N ASN A 18 -24.61 -8.29 45.86
CA ASN A 18 -24.36 -7.99 47.28
C ASN A 18 -23.98 -9.24 48.09
N ALA A 19 -24.64 -10.38 47.85
CA ALA A 19 -24.32 -11.64 48.51
C ALA A 19 -22.95 -12.19 48.07
N ARG A 20 -22.58 -11.96 46.81
CA ARG A 20 -21.24 -12.25 46.29
C ARG A 20 -20.19 -11.40 46.99
N GLN A 21 -20.42 -10.08 47.15
CA GLN A 21 -19.45 -9.19 47.79
C GLN A 21 -19.17 -9.60 49.24
N GLN A 22 -20.21 -9.89 50.03
CA GLN A 22 -20.05 -10.40 51.40
C GLN A 22 -19.24 -11.70 51.45
N HIS A 23 -19.40 -12.57 50.45
CA HIS A 23 -18.58 -13.78 50.34
C HIS A 23 -17.12 -13.48 50.01
N LEU A 24 -16.85 -12.52 49.11
CA LEU A 24 -15.48 -12.10 48.78
C LEU A 24 -14.78 -11.55 50.02
N ASP A 25 -15.46 -10.69 50.78
CA ASP A 25 -14.94 -10.08 52.01
C ASP A 25 -14.69 -11.12 53.10
N ALA A 26 -15.63 -12.06 53.31
CA ALA A 26 -15.53 -13.09 54.34
C ALA A 26 -14.48 -14.19 54.04
N LYS A 27 -14.15 -14.42 52.76
CA LYS A 27 -13.19 -15.45 52.33
C LYS A 27 -11.85 -14.88 51.84
N GLY A 28 -11.71 -13.57 51.77
CA GLY A 28 -10.52 -12.91 51.24
C GLY A 28 -10.28 -13.19 49.75
N HIS A 29 -11.35 -13.44 48.99
CA HIS A 29 -11.24 -13.66 47.55
C HIS A 29 -11.19 -12.32 46.80
N SER A 30 -10.35 -12.25 45.76
CA SER A 30 -10.24 -11.07 44.91
C SER A 30 -11.10 -11.18 43.65
N ILE A 31 -11.59 -10.05 43.16
CA ILE A 31 -12.31 -9.97 41.90
C ILE A 31 -11.30 -10.19 40.75
N PRO A 32 -11.52 -11.17 39.85
CA PRO A 32 -10.68 -11.35 38.66
C PRO A 32 -10.63 -10.12 37.76
N GLN A 33 -9.48 -9.89 37.11
CA GLN A 33 -9.20 -8.66 36.33
C GLN A 33 -10.11 -8.42 35.12
N PHE A 34 -10.83 -9.44 34.66
CA PHE A 34 -11.64 -9.41 33.43
C PHE A 34 -13.10 -9.79 33.72
N GLU A 35 -13.68 -9.17 34.76
CA GLU A 35 -15.09 -9.27 35.09
C GLU A 35 -15.92 -8.21 34.33
N CYS A 36 -17.12 -8.57 33.87
CA CYS A 36 -18.11 -7.62 33.39
C CYS A 36 -18.85 -6.95 34.57
N GLU A 37 -18.84 -5.63 34.61
CA GLU A 37 -19.43 -4.83 35.70
C GLU A 37 -20.97 -4.91 35.75
N THR A 38 -21.62 -5.20 34.62
CA THR A 38 -23.09 -5.22 34.51
C THR A 38 -23.70 -6.59 34.82
N CYS A 39 -23.00 -7.68 34.50
CA CYS A 39 -23.52 -9.04 34.63
C CYS A 39 -22.63 -9.99 35.45
N PHE A 40 -21.50 -9.51 35.98
CA PHE A 40 -20.54 -10.25 36.82
C PHE A 40 -19.99 -11.54 36.17
N SER A 41 -19.96 -11.57 34.82
CA SER A 41 -19.37 -12.67 34.04
C SER A 41 -17.87 -12.50 33.88
N TYR A 42 -17.15 -13.63 33.85
CA TYR A 42 -15.69 -13.65 33.73
C TYR A 42 -15.21 -14.01 32.34
N PHE A 43 -14.12 -13.38 31.93
CA PHE A 43 -13.50 -13.63 30.63
C PHE A 43 -12.00 -13.82 30.77
N GLY A 44 -11.38 -14.56 29.86
CA GLY A 44 -9.94 -14.84 29.91
C GLY A 44 -9.03 -13.71 29.40
N SER A 45 -9.61 -12.63 28.87
CA SER A 45 -8.84 -11.49 28.33
C SER A 45 -9.66 -10.21 28.27
N ARG A 46 -8.98 -9.06 28.25
CA ARG A 46 -9.60 -7.73 28.05
C ARG A 46 -10.45 -7.67 26.77
N ARG A 47 -9.96 -8.26 25.68
CA ARG A 47 -10.66 -8.28 24.39
C ARG A 47 -11.99 -9.04 24.47
N ALA A 48 -12.03 -10.16 25.20
CA ALA A 48 -13.24 -10.95 25.39
C ALA A 48 -14.30 -10.22 26.24
N VAL A 49 -13.89 -9.45 27.27
CA VAL A 49 -14.83 -8.59 28.02
C VAL A 49 -15.39 -7.48 27.14
N CYS A 50 -14.56 -6.82 26.34
CA CYS A 50 -15.01 -5.76 25.43
C CYS A 50 -15.99 -6.28 24.37
N GLN A 51 -15.71 -7.45 23.78
CA GLN A 51 -16.63 -8.13 22.86
C GLN A 51 -17.97 -8.42 23.55
N HIS A 52 -17.95 -8.96 24.77
CA HIS A 52 -19.17 -9.21 25.53
C HIS A 52 -19.95 -7.92 25.83
N MET A 53 -19.28 -6.84 26.26
CA MET A 53 -19.93 -5.56 26.55
C MET A 53 -20.63 -4.99 25.30
N ASN A 54 -20.04 -5.20 24.12
CA ASN A 54 -20.59 -4.85 22.82
C ASN A 54 -21.82 -5.71 22.48
N ASP A 55 -21.66 -7.04 22.52
CA ASP A 55 -22.69 -8.00 22.12
C ASP A 55 -23.92 -7.95 23.04
N ALA A 56 -23.69 -7.79 24.36
CA ALA A 56 -24.73 -7.72 25.38
C ALA A 56 -25.31 -6.31 25.60
N ARG A 57 -24.86 -5.31 24.82
CA ARG A 57 -25.28 -3.90 24.90
C ARG A 57 -25.21 -3.33 26.33
N HIS A 58 -24.12 -3.60 27.03
CA HIS A 58 -23.91 -3.14 28.41
C HIS A 58 -23.32 -1.72 28.51
N TRP A 59 -22.81 -1.15 27.42
CA TRP A 59 -22.34 0.24 27.41
C TRP A 59 -23.50 1.22 27.59
N ALA A 60 -23.30 2.25 28.42
CA ALA A 60 -24.17 3.42 28.42
C ALA A 60 -24.18 4.00 26.99
N ALA A 61 -25.37 4.19 26.42
CA ALA A 61 -25.59 4.62 25.05
C ALA A 61 -24.69 5.82 24.70
N SER A 62 -23.62 5.56 23.95
CA SER A 62 -23.04 6.60 23.10
C SER A 62 -24.08 6.84 22.00
N PRO A 63 -24.35 8.10 21.58
CA PRO A 63 -25.23 8.32 20.44
C PRO A 63 -24.65 7.56 19.25
N ASP A 64 -25.45 6.66 18.69
CA ASP A 64 -25.09 5.91 17.49
C ASP A 64 -24.70 6.92 16.39
N PRO A 65 -23.59 6.74 15.66
CA PRO A 65 -23.24 7.61 14.55
C PRO A 65 -24.36 7.66 13.51
N GLU A 66 -24.95 8.84 13.33
CA GLU A 66 -26.04 9.11 12.39
C GLU A 66 -25.48 9.61 11.06
N CYS A 67 -26.20 9.31 9.97
CA CYS A 67 -25.87 9.86 8.65
C CYS A 67 -26.36 11.30 8.52
N ASP A 68 -25.50 12.19 8.01
CA ASP A 68 -25.87 13.59 7.78
C ASP A 68 -26.84 13.77 6.59
N PHE A 69 -27.11 12.71 5.82
CA PHE A 69 -27.87 12.72 4.58
C PHE A 69 -29.14 11.86 4.61
N CYS A 70 -29.36 11.08 5.66
CA CYS A 70 -30.55 10.24 5.84
C CYS A 70 -30.81 9.94 7.33
N ASP A 71 -31.97 9.36 7.63
CA ASP A 71 -32.39 9.05 9.00
C ASP A 71 -31.83 7.70 9.52
N GLU A 72 -30.79 7.14 8.89
CA GLU A 72 -30.16 5.89 9.36
C GLU A 72 -29.05 6.14 10.38
N SER A 73 -29.06 5.33 11.44
CA SER A 73 -28.05 5.31 12.49
C SER A 73 -27.26 4.00 12.47
N PHE A 74 -25.97 4.09 12.79
CA PHE A 74 -25.01 3.01 12.63
C PHE A 74 -24.34 2.65 13.95
N TYR A 75 -23.87 1.41 14.08
CA TYR A 75 -23.23 0.92 15.30
C TYR A 75 -21.81 1.50 15.51
N ASN A 76 -21.12 1.89 14.43
CA ASN A 76 -19.79 2.46 14.48
C ASN A 76 -19.50 3.37 13.26
N GLU A 77 -18.44 4.17 13.33
CA GLU A 77 -18.06 5.08 12.23
C GLU A 77 -17.66 4.37 10.93
N SER A 78 -17.22 3.11 10.96
CA SER A 78 -16.87 2.38 9.75
C SER A 78 -18.11 1.99 8.96
N ASP A 79 -19.15 1.53 9.65
CA ASP A 79 -20.44 1.19 9.04
C ASP A 79 -21.12 2.45 8.46
N LEU A 80 -21.06 3.58 9.18
CA LEU A 80 -21.53 4.87 8.67
C LEU A 80 -20.76 5.29 7.41
N ARG A 81 -19.43 5.17 7.40
CA ARG A 81 -18.62 5.50 6.22
C ARG A 81 -18.96 4.62 5.03
N ASP A 82 -19.14 3.32 5.25
CA ASP A 82 -19.50 2.39 4.19
C ASP A 82 -20.87 2.74 3.61
N HIS A 83 -21.84 3.07 4.46
CA HIS A 83 -23.14 3.59 4.02
C HIS A 83 -23.02 4.89 3.21
N GLU A 84 -22.30 5.90 3.71
CA GLU A 84 -22.07 7.16 3.00
C GLU A 84 -21.43 6.93 1.61
N ILE A 85 -20.52 5.96 1.49
CA ILE A 85 -19.86 5.59 0.22
C ILE A 85 -20.82 4.83 -0.71
N ASN A 86 -21.67 3.97 -0.16
CA ASN A 86 -22.51 3.05 -0.90
C ASN A 86 -23.80 3.70 -1.39
N ASP A 87 -24.47 4.42 -0.50
CA ASP A 87 -25.81 4.96 -0.72
C ASP A 87 -25.77 6.45 -1.12
N HIS A 88 -24.86 7.23 -0.53
CA HIS A 88 -24.74 8.67 -0.81
C HIS A 88 -23.62 9.04 -1.78
N ILE A 89 -22.81 8.07 -2.18
CA ILE A 89 -21.66 8.26 -3.07
C ILE A 89 -20.77 9.42 -2.56
N PHE A 90 -20.59 9.47 -1.24
CA PHE A 90 -19.91 10.53 -0.51
C PHE A 90 -18.64 10.00 0.15
N CYS A 91 -17.58 10.83 0.11
CA CYS A 91 -16.34 10.54 0.80
C CYS A 91 -16.11 11.54 1.92
N ARG A 92 -16.34 11.12 3.17
CA ARG A 92 -16.20 11.95 4.38
C ARG A 92 -14.78 12.47 4.62
N PRO A 93 -13.69 11.70 4.47
CA PRO A 93 -12.34 12.23 4.70
C PRO A 93 -11.91 13.30 3.68
N CYS A 94 -12.45 13.26 2.47
CA CYS A 94 -12.22 14.29 1.44
C CYS A 94 -13.35 15.33 1.35
N ASN A 95 -14.41 15.17 2.16
CA ASN A 95 -15.65 15.94 2.14
C ASN A 95 -16.19 16.20 0.73
N ARG A 96 -16.40 15.13 -0.06
CA ARG A 96 -16.71 15.24 -1.49
C ARG A 96 -17.77 14.26 -1.95
N HIS A 97 -18.77 14.75 -2.69
CA HIS A 97 -19.75 13.93 -3.40
C HIS A 97 -19.30 13.58 -4.81
N PHE A 98 -19.68 12.40 -5.28
CA PHE A 98 -19.42 11.93 -6.63
C PHE A 98 -20.72 11.62 -7.37
N GLN A 99 -20.68 11.71 -8.70
CA GLN A 99 -21.87 11.57 -9.54
C GLN A 99 -22.37 10.13 -9.69
N ASN A 100 -21.49 9.14 -9.48
CA ASN A 100 -21.82 7.73 -9.65
C ASN A 100 -20.81 6.83 -8.92
N ARG A 101 -21.20 5.55 -8.76
CA ARG A 101 -20.46 4.52 -8.03
C ARG A 101 -19.03 4.32 -8.56
N ASN A 102 -18.86 4.37 -9.88
CA ASN A 102 -17.54 4.22 -10.50
C ASN A 102 -16.59 5.36 -10.09
N ASN A 103 -17.07 6.60 -10.05
CA ASN A 103 -16.25 7.76 -9.70
C ASN A 103 -15.78 7.72 -8.24
N ILE A 104 -16.65 7.37 -7.29
CA ILE A 104 -16.23 7.23 -5.88
C ILE A 104 -15.31 6.04 -5.67
N THR A 105 -15.55 4.93 -6.37
CA THR A 105 -14.67 3.76 -6.27
C THR A 105 -13.27 4.11 -6.81
N GLN A 106 -13.18 4.86 -7.92
CA GLN A 106 -11.90 5.37 -8.43
C GLN A 106 -11.24 6.36 -7.45
N HIS A 107 -12.03 7.21 -6.79
CA HIS A 107 -11.52 8.13 -5.78
C HIS A 107 -10.97 7.43 -4.54
N LEU A 108 -11.68 6.43 -4.01
CA LEU A 108 -11.21 5.59 -2.90
C LEU A 108 -9.97 4.78 -3.29
N ARG A 109 -9.81 4.47 -4.58
CA ARG A 109 -8.60 3.87 -5.15
C ARG A 109 -7.48 4.87 -5.44
N SER A 110 -7.71 6.17 -5.26
CA SER A 110 -6.71 7.21 -5.51
C SER A 110 -5.71 7.32 -4.36
N ARG A 111 -4.62 8.06 -4.61
CA ARG A 111 -3.54 8.31 -3.62
C ARG A 111 -4.02 8.93 -2.31
N ALA A 112 -5.22 9.54 -2.28
CA ALA A 112 -5.81 10.11 -1.08
C ALA A 112 -6.34 9.05 -0.10
N HIS A 113 -6.63 7.83 -0.56
CA HIS A 113 -7.30 6.79 0.23
C HIS A 113 -6.63 5.42 0.18
N CYS A 114 -5.98 5.06 -0.93
CA CYS A 114 -5.15 3.86 -1.01
C CYS A 114 -3.68 4.20 -0.71
N SER A 115 -3.31 4.19 0.57
CA SER A 115 -1.91 4.16 1.01
C SER A 115 -1.38 2.73 1.09
N THR A 116 -1.57 1.92 0.05
CA THR A 116 -0.90 0.61 -0.05
C THR A 116 0.59 0.88 -0.29
N THR A 117 1.33 1.05 0.81
CA THR A 117 2.77 1.23 0.75
C THR A 117 3.41 -0.10 0.36
N VAL A 118 4.25 -0.06 -0.67
CA VAL A 118 5.07 -1.19 -1.10
C VAL A 118 6.44 -1.01 -0.45
N GLN A 119 6.76 -1.88 0.51
CA GLN A 119 8.08 -1.88 1.15
C GLN A 119 9.11 -2.54 0.23
N CYS A 120 10.31 -1.97 0.15
CA CYS A 120 11.43 -2.64 -0.51
C CYS A 120 11.82 -3.91 0.26
N PRO A 121 11.96 -5.07 -0.40
CA PRO A 121 12.35 -6.30 0.28
C PRO A 121 13.81 -6.27 0.79
N PHE A 122 14.65 -5.38 0.25
CA PHE A 122 16.07 -5.32 0.57
C PHE A 122 16.42 -4.18 1.53
N CYS A 123 15.55 -3.18 1.70
CA CYS A 123 15.85 -2.02 2.55
C CYS A 123 14.59 -1.52 3.29
N PRO A 124 14.75 -0.75 4.37
CA PRO A 124 13.61 -0.29 5.17
C PRO A 124 12.75 0.79 4.49
N LYS A 125 13.04 1.16 3.23
CA LYS A 125 12.27 2.20 2.52
C LYS A 125 10.91 1.67 2.06
N THR A 126 9.90 2.49 2.27
CA THR A 126 8.52 2.27 1.80
C THR A 126 8.20 3.24 0.67
N PHE A 127 7.47 2.75 -0.33
CA PHE A 127 7.08 3.52 -1.51
C PHE A 127 5.55 3.52 -1.63
N GLY A 128 4.98 4.63 -2.08
CA GLY A 128 3.52 4.75 -2.25
C GLY A 128 2.97 4.09 -3.51
N THR A 129 3.82 3.59 -4.42
CA THR A 129 3.43 2.87 -5.64
C THR A 129 4.49 1.85 -6.02
N ALA A 130 4.11 0.83 -6.80
CA ALA A 130 5.08 -0.15 -7.31
C ALA A 130 6.05 0.48 -8.32
N THR A 131 5.61 1.46 -9.12
CA THR A 131 6.51 2.31 -9.93
C THR A 131 7.64 2.92 -9.08
N GLY A 132 7.30 3.46 -7.90
CA GLY A 132 8.27 4.08 -7.00
C GLY A 132 9.32 3.10 -6.47
N LEU A 133 8.90 1.89 -6.10
CA LEU A 133 9.81 0.83 -5.69
C LEU A 133 10.72 0.39 -6.84
N VAL A 134 10.16 0.16 -8.02
CA VAL A 134 10.94 -0.29 -9.18
C VAL A 134 11.95 0.77 -9.60
N HIS A 135 11.59 2.05 -9.59
CA HIS A 135 12.53 3.14 -9.86
C HIS A 135 13.67 3.21 -8.85
N HIS A 136 13.38 2.97 -7.56
CA HIS A 136 14.39 2.87 -6.52
C HIS A 136 15.39 1.73 -6.78
N LEU A 137 14.90 0.57 -7.21
CA LEU A 137 15.75 -0.57 -7.57
C LEU A 137 16.52 -0.31 -8.86
N GLU A 138 15.88 0.20 -9.91
CA GLU A 138 16.45 0.38 -11.26
C GLU A 138 17.57 1.43 -11.31
N ARG A 139 17.59 2.37 -10.35
CA ARG A 139 18.65 3.38 -10.20
C ARG A 139 19.82 2.95 -9.32
N GLY A 140 19.81 1.74 -8.78
CA GLY A 140 20.81 1.32 -7.79
C GLY A 140 20.75 2.13 -6.49
N ALA A 141 19.62 2.76 -6.19
CA ALA A 141 19.46 3.59 -4.99
C ALA A 141 19.23 2.77 -3.72
N CYS A 142 19.17 1.44 -3.83
CA CYS A 142 19.02 0.50 -2.74
C CYS A 142 20.39 0.11 -2.17
N PRO A 143 20.67 0.41 -0.87
CA PRO A 143 21.97 0.10 -0.26
C PRO A 143 22.27 -1.39 -0.19
N SER A 144 21.26 -2.22 0.04
CA SER A 144 21.42 -3.66 0.27
C SER A 144 21.37 -4.50 -1.01
N ALA A 145 20.93 -3.92 -2.12
CA ALA A 145 20.86 -4.59 -3.42
C ALA A 145 20.98 -3.53 -4.53
N PRO A 146 22.20 -3.21 -4.99
CA PRO A 146 22.43 -2.26 -6.06
C PRO A 146 22.06 -2.91 -7.40
N LEU A 147 20.76 -3.09 -7.62
CA LEU A 147 20.23 -3.46 -8.92
C LEU A 147 20.41 -2.25 -9.86
N ASP A 148 20.81 -2.50 -11.09
CA ASP A 148 20.81 -1.51 -12.15
C ASP A 148 19.79 -1.92 -13.22
N ARG A 149 19.52 -1.01 -14.16
CA ARG A 149 18.62 -1.24 -15.29
C ARG A 149 18.89 -2.56 -16.01
N ASP A 150 20.16 -2.86 -16.25
CA ASP A 150 20.60 -4.01 -17.02
C ASP A 150 20.39 -5.32 -16.25
N THR A 151 20.73 -5.33 -14.96
CA THR A 151 20.49 -6.49 -14.08
C THR A 151 19.01 -6.73 -13.88
N LEU A 152 18.23 -5.67 -13.68
CA LEU A 152 16.78 -5.77 -13.56
C LEU A 152 16.15 -6.33 -14.84
N TYR A 153 16.58 -5.88 -16.02
CA TYR A 153 16.12 -6.41 -17.30
C TYR A 153 16.43 -7.91 -17.45
N ARG A 154 17.65 -8.35 -17.10
CA ARG A 154 18.01 -9.79 -17.13
C ARG A 154 17.11 -10.63 -16.23
N VAL A 155 16.80 -10.13 -15.02
CA VAL A 155 15.90 -10.82 -14.08
C VAL A 155 14.49 -10.90 -14.67
N VAL A 156 13.91 -9.79 -15.11
CA VAL A 156 12.55 -9.77 -15.65
C VAL A 156 12.43 -10.66 -16.89
N ARG A 157 13.42 -10.64 -17.80
CA ARG A 157 13.43 -11.50 -18.98
C ARG A 157 13.40 -12.99 -18.65
N ARG A 158 14.01 -13.42 -17.54
CA ARG A 158 13.94 -14.82 -17.08
C ARG A 158 12.52 -15.23 -16.66
N TYR A 159 11.76 -14.29 -16.10
CA TYR A 159 10.37 -14.50 -15.70
C TYR A 159 9.36 -14.22 -16.83
N ASP A 160 9.83 -13.71 -17.97
CA ASP A 160 9.03 -13.47 -19.18
C ASP A 160 9.55 -14.27 -20.39
N PRO A 161 9.47 -15.62 -20.37
CA PRO A 161 9.96 -16.46 -21.46
C PRO A 161 9.18 -16.25 -22.77
N ASN A 162 7.92 -15.81 -22.67
CA ASN A 162 7.07 -15.56 -23.82
C ASN A 162 7.35 -14.21 -24.48
N GLY A 163 7.98 -13.27 -23.76
CA GLY A 163 8.25 -11.91 -24.23
C GLY A 163 6.97 -11.08 -24.30
N ILE A 164 6.12 -11.20 -23.28
CA ILE A 164 4.87 -10.42 -23.12
C ILE A 164 5.20 -8.97 -22.77
N LEU A 165 6.29 -8.75 -22.02
CA LEU A 165 6.71 -7.44 -21.53
C LEU A 165 8.09 -7.04 -22.08
N CYS A 166 9.03 -7.99 -22.11
CA CYS A 166 10.39 -7.76 -22.60
C CYS A 166 10.48 -7.85 -24.13
N LYS A 167 11.20 -6.92 -24.76
CA LYS A 167 11.54 -7.03 -26.19
C LYS A 167 12.55 -8.16 -26.39
N LYS A 168 12.33 -9.01 -27.41
CA LYS A 168 13.28 -10.09 -27.77
C LYS A 168 14.46 -9.51 -28.56
N LEU A 169 15.37 -8.84 -27.86
CA LEU A 169 16.59 -8.28 -28.46
C LEU A 169 17.63 -9.39 -28.69
N LEU A 170 18.10 -9.54 -29.93
CA LEU A 170 19.07 -10.56 -30.35
C LEU A 170 20.51 -10.21 -29.95
N THR A 171 20.86 -8.93 -29.88
CA THR A 171 22.25 -8.44 -29.73
C THR A 171 22.43 -7.39 -28.63
N TRP A 172 21.56 -7.35 -27.63
CA TRP A 172 21.65 -6.35 -26.57
C TRP A 172 22.91 -6.54 -25.69
N SER A 173 23.73 -5.49 -25.56
CA SER A 173 25.03 -5.49 -24.89
C SER A 173 25.12 -4.61 -23.63
N GLY A 174 23.97 -4.27 -23.03
CA GLY A 174 23.91 -3.40 -21.84
C GLY A 174 23.66 -1.93 -22.17
N SER A 175 23.54 -1.11 -21.11
CA SER A 175 23.35 0.34 -21.21
C SER A 175 24.65 1.03 -21.61
N SER A 176 24.59 1.96 -22.56
CA SER A 176 25.75 2.76 -22.96
C SER A 176 26.04 3.87 -21.95
N THR A 177 27.27 4.00 -21.49
CA THR A 177 27.72 5.14 -20.69
C THR A 177 28.31 6.20 -21.58
N PHE A 178 27.93 7.44 -21.36
CA PHE A 178 28.37 8.59 -22.15
C PHE A 178 29.03 9.61 -21.23
N GLU A 179 30.12 10.22 -21.68
CA GLU A 179 30.81 11.28 -20.95
C GLU A 179 30.97 12.49 -21.87
N ALA A 180 30.36 13.59 -21.48
CA ALA A 180 30.55 14.90 -22.09
C ALA A 180 31.77 15.60 -21.48
N SER A 181 32.54 16.24 -22.33
CA SER A 181 33.62 17.15 -21.96
C SER A 181 33.17 18.61 -22.03
N GLN A 182 34.04 19.54 -21.61
CA GLN A 182 33.77 20.97 -21.74
C GLN A 182 33.51 21.43 -23.19
N MET A 183 33.86 20.62 -24.19
CA MET A 183 33.59 20.90 -25.60
C MET A 183 32.10 20.92 -25.97
N ALA A 184 31.23 20.32 -25.13
CA ALA A 184 29.79 20.36 -25.32
C ALA A 184 29.16 21.73 -24.99
N TRP A 185 29.98 22.72 -24.59
CA TRP A 185 29.51 24.09 -24.35
C TRP A 185 29.12 24.80 -25.65
N ASN A 186 27.85 25.20 -25.72
CA ASN A 186 27.34 26.03 -26.80
C ASN A 186 27.39 27.51 -26.40
N SER A 187 28.36 28.25 -26.94
CA SER A 187 28.55 29.68 -26.69
C SER A 187 27.38 30.55 -27.13
N ARG A 188 26.55 30.11 -28.09
CA ARG A 188 25.38 30.87 -28.55
C ARG A 188 24.20 30.73 -27.57
N ALA A 189 24.05 29.54 -26.99
CA ALA A 189 23.01 29.24 -26.02
C ALA A 189 23.43 29.51 -24.56
N GLN A 190 24.71 29.78 -24.32
CA GLN A 190 25.30 29.95 -22.97
C GLN A 190 24.99 28.74 -22.06
N ALA A 191 25.03 27.54 -22.63
CA ALA A 191 24.69 26.29 -21.95
C ALA A 191 25.40 25.10 -22.59
N TYR A 192 25.50 24.00 -21.86
CA TYR A 192 25.94 22.71 -22.39
C TYR A 192 24.82 22.05 -23.19
N GLU A 193 25.12 21.58 -24.40
CA GLU A 193 24.13 21.00 -25.31
C GLU A 193 24.34 19.49 -25.46
N CYS A 194 23.26 18.71 -25.34
CA CYS A 194 23.29 17.29 -25.65
C CYS A 194 23.24 17.07 -27.16
N TYR A 195 24.28 16.46 -27.76
CA TYR A 195 24.33 16.19 -29.20
C TYR A 195 23.29 15.17 -29.70
N LEU A 196 22.70 14.36 -28.82
CA LEU A 196 21.71 13.35 -29.21
C LEU A 196 20.28 13.91 -29.30
N CYS A 197 19.96 14.96 -28.54
CA CYS A 197 18.60 15.51 -28.48
C CYS A 197 18.52 17.04 -28.42
N HIS A 198 19.65 17.74 -28.51
CA HIS A 198 19.78 19.20 -28.48
C HIS A 198 19.21 19.89 -27.23
N ARG A 199 19.02 19.15 -26.13
CA ARG A 199 18.64 19.75 -24.84
C ARG A 199 19.80 20.53 -24.24
N LEU A 200 19.47 21.67 -23.65
CA LEU A 200 20.40 22.59 -23.02
C LEU A 200 20.44 22.36 -21.51
N PHE A 201 21.64 22.43 -20.96
CA PHE A 201 21.96 22.17 -19.57
C PHE A 201 22.86 23.28 -19.01
N PRO A 202 22.59 23.80 -17.81
CA PRO A 202 23.38 24.89 -17.26
C PRO A 202 24.79 24.47 -16.85
N THR A 203 25.02 23.19 -16.53
CA THR A 203 26.30 22.70 -16.02
C THR A 203 26.72 21.37 -16.66
N LEU A 204 28.04 21.14 -16.78
CA LEU A 204 28.58 19.89 -17.32
C LEU A 204 28.10 18.64 -16.55
N PRO A 205 28.06 18.64 -15.19
CA PRO A 205 27.51 17.51 -14.44
C PRO A 205 26.04 17.21 -14.77
N SER A 206 25.22 18.25 -14.99
CA SER A 206 23.82 18.06 -15.36
C SER A 206 23.65 17.45 -16.76
N LEU A 207 24.52 17.82 -17.71
CA LEU A 207 24.58 17.16 -19.02
C LEU A 207 25.03 15.69 -18.88
N ASN A 208 26.07 15.41 -18.08
CA ASN A 208 26.53 14.04 -17.85
C ASN A 208 25.48 13.17 -17.16
N GLN A 209 24.71 13.73 -16.22
CA GLN A 209 23.59 13.03 -15.61
C GLN A 209 22.48 12.72 -16.62
N HIS A 210 22.20 13.65 -17.54
CA HIS A 210 21.23 13.43 -18.61
C HIS A 210 21.68 12.35 -19.60
N LEU A 211 22.94 12.40 -20.02
CA LEU A 211 23.53 11.44 -20.97
C LEU A 211 23.57 10.01 -20.41
N ASN A 212 23.87 9.86 -19.11
CA ASN A 212 23.84 8.57 -18.42
C ASN A 212 22.44 8.18 -17.91
N SER A 213 21.41 8.95 -18.24
CA SER A 213 20.03 8.57 -17.95
C SER A 213 19.47 7.64 -19.03
N PRO A 214 18.37 6.91 -18.76
CA PRO A 214 17.74 6.01 -19.73
C PRO A 214 17.11 6.68 -20.96
N VAL A 215 17.25 8.00 -21.12
CA VAL A 215 16.57 8.79 -22.17
C VAL A 215 17.06 8.46 -23.58
N HIS A 216 18.34 8.12 -23.75
CA HIS A 216 18.96 7.76 -25.04
C HIS A 216 19.24 6.27 -25.16
N GLN A 217 18.77 5.48 -24.19
CA GLN A 217 19.00 4.04 -24.18
C GLN A 217 17.96 3.33 -25.05
N GLU A 218 18.32 2.15 -25.55
CA GLU A 218 17.40 1.32 -26.32
C GLU A 218 16.17 0.93 -25.49
N SER A 219 14.97 0.97 -26.09
CA SER A 219 13.75 0.47 -25.44
C SER A 219 13.89 -1.03 -25.15
N LEU A 220 13.70 -1.42 -23.89
CA LEU A 220 13.79 -2.82 -23.44
C LEU A 220 12.42 -3.47 -23.26
N TYR A 221 11.39 -2.66 -23.04
CA TYR A 221 10.05 -3.12 -22.70
C TYR A 221 9.04 -2.60 -23.72
N HIS A 222 7.99 -3.37 -23.94
CA HIS A 222 6.83 -2.95 -24.73
C HIS A 222 5.56 -3.22 -23.95
N CYS A 223 4.50 -2.47 -24.26
CA CYS A 223 3.19 -2.78 -23.71
C CYS A 223 2.57 -3.92 -24.53
N PRO A 224 2.07 -5.00 -23.91
CA PRO A 224 1.37 -6.07 -24.63
C PRO A 224 0.05 -5.62 -25.28
N GLY A 225 -0.55 -4.53 -24.81
CA GLY A 225 -1.84 -4.03 -25.30
C GLY A 225 -1.81 -2.81 -26.20
N CYS A 226 -0.65 -2.16 -26.37
CA CYS A 226 -0.55 -0.97 -27.21
C CYS A 226 0.85 -0.83 -27.83
N PRO A 227 1.02 -0.04 -28.90
CA PRO A 227 2.29 0.05 -29.63
C PRO A 227 3.37 0.87 -28.89
N LYS A 228 3.19 1.19 -27.60
CA LYS A 228 4.13 1.98 -26.83
C LYS A 228 5.30 1.13 -26.34
N GLU A 229 6.50 1.69 -26.47
CA GLU A 229 7.75 1.12 -26.00
C GLU A 229 8.36 1.96 -24.89
N PHE A 230 9.13 1.31 -24.02
CA PHE A 230 9.69 1.92 -22.82
C PHE A 230 11.14 1.51 -22.63
N THR A 231 11.96 2.47 -22.21
CA THR A 231 13.38 2.25 -21.90
C THR A 231 13.59 1.70 -20.49
N THR A 232 12.62 1.84 -19.59
CA THR A 232 12.73 1.42 -18.19
C THR A 232 11.53 0.60 -17.73
N LEU A 233 11.75 -0.28 -16.75
CA LEU A 233 10.67 -1.08 -16.16
C LEU A 233 9.70 -0.18 -15.40
N ALA A 234 10.21 0.83 -14.68
CA ALA A 234 9.37 1.79 -13.98
C ALA A 234 8.42 2.54 -14.94
N ALA A 235 8.86 2.86 -16.17
CA ALA A 235 8.03 3.57 -17.13
C ALA A 235 6.88 2.71 -17.67
N VAL A 236 7.13 1.44 -17.99
CA VAL A 236 6.05 0.53 -18.43
C VAL A 236 5.07 0.24 -17.29
N ILE A 237 5.56 0.05 -16.06
CA ILE A 237 4.68 -0.16 -14.90
C ILE A 237 3.80 1.07 -14.65
N ASN A 238 4.37 2.27 -14.68
CA ASN A 238 3.59 3.51 -14.55
C ASN A 238 2.54 3.65 -15.66
N HIS A 239 2.87 3.23 -16.88
CA HIS A 239 1.94 3.22 -18.00
C HIS A 239 0.76 2.25 -17.78
N LEU A 240 1.03 1.07 -17.21
CA LEU A 240 -0.01 0.09 -16.86
C LEU A 240 -0.82 0.55 -15.63
N GLU A 241 -0.17 1.12 -14.61
CA GLU A 241 -0.79 1.66 -13.39
C GLU A 241 -1.73 2.85 -13.69
N SER A 242 -1.35 3.71 -14.63
CA SER A 242 -2.18 4.86 -15.03
C SER A 242 -3.37 4.50 -15.91
N GLU A 243 -3.59 3.21 -16.20
CA GLU A 243 -4.64 2.69 -17.09
C GLU A 243 -4.65 3.35 -18.48
N SER A 244 -3.50 3.93 -18.87
CA SER A 244 -3.33 4.69 -20.11
C SER A 244 -3.51 3.85 -21.39
N CYS A 245 -3.60 2.52 -21.28
CA CYS A 245 -3.75 1.60 -22.41
C CYS A 245 -4.93 0.61 -22.34
N GLN A 246 -5.86 0.73 -21.39
CA GLN A 246 -7.03 -0.18 -21.24
C GLN A 246 -6.71 -1.70 -21.16
N TYR A 247 -5.44 -2.10 -21.15
CA TYR A 247 -5.02 -3.51 -21.24
C TYR A 247 -5.05 -4.25 -19.90
N THR A 248 -4.67 -3.58 -18.81
CA THR A 248 -4.66 -4.14 -17.45
C THR A 248 -5.13 -3.11 -16.44
N ARG A 249 -5.83 -3.57 -15.39
CA ARG A 249 -6.28 -2.73 -14.28
C ARG A 249 -5.18 -2.57 -13.24
N PHE A 250 -5.17 -1.43 -12.54
CA PHE A 250 -4.14 -1.05 -11.56
C PHE A 250 -3.83 -2.15 -10.50
N GLU A 251 -4.85 -2.85 -10.00
CA GLU A 251 -4.71 -3.87 -8.93
C GLU A 251 -3.93 -5.12 -9.37
N ASP A 252 -4.11 -5.57 -10.62
CA ASP A 252 -3.42 -6.76 -11.16
C ASP A 252 -1.91 -6.52 -11.29
N VAL A 253 -1.52 -5.28 -11.59
CA VAL A 253 -0.12 -4.86 -11.72
C VAL A 253 0.56 -4.80 -10.35
N GLN A 254 -0.10 -4.25 -9.32
CA GLN A 254 0.44 -4.22 -7.95
C GLN A 254 0.68 -5.64 -7.41
N GLN A 255 -0.27 -6.56 -7.60
CA GLN A 255 -0.14 -7.95 -7.15
C GLN A 255 0.90 -8.72 -7.97
N GLY A 256 1.00 -8.47 -9.28
CA GLY A 256 2.01 -9.06 -10.15
C GLY A 256 3.43 -8.65 -9.75
N ILE A 257 3.65 -7.39 -9.38
CA ILE A 257 4.96 -6.90 -8.96
C ILE A 257 5.38 -7.53 -7.63
N GLN A 258 4.47 -7.75 -6.68
CA GLN A 258 4.80 -8.49 -5.46
C GLN A 258 5.21 -9.96 -5.72
N ARG A 259 4.80 -10.55 -6.86
CA ARG A 259 5.25 -11.89 -7.29
C ARG A 259 6.62 -11.85 -7.98
N ILE A 260 6.90 -10.80 -8.75
CA ILE A 260 8.19 -10.59 -9.43
C ILE A 260 9.28 -10.12 -8.45
N VAL A 261 8.90 -9.36 -7.42
CA VAL A 261 9.78 -8.75 -6.40
C VAL A 261 9.61 -9.47 -5.04
N ASN A 262 9.20 -10.74 -5.05
CA ASN A 262 8.93 -11.50 -3.83
C ASN A 262 10.23 -11.96 -3.13
N PRO A 263 10.46 -11.66 -1.85
CA PRO A 263 11.65 -12.09 -1.11
C PRO A 263 11.75 -13.62 -0.93
N CYS A 264 10.67 -14.39 -1.10
CA CYS A 264 10.65 -15.83 -0.80
C CYS A 264 10.99 -16.77 -1.98
N ARG A 265 11.39 -16.26 -3.16
CA ARG A 265 11.75 -17.11 -4.32
C ARG A 265 13.07 -16.80 -5.02
N MET A 266 13.85 -15.84 -4.52
CA MET A 266 15.24 -15.62 -4.95
C MET A 266 16.20 -15.99 -3.82
N ILE A 267 16.48 -17.30 -3.71
CA ILE A 267 17.73 -17.97 -3.25
C ILE A 267 17.34 -19.42 -2.88
N GLN A 268 17.59 -20.34 -3.80
CA GLN A 268 18.14 -21.67 -3.52
C GLN A 268 19.24 -21.79 -4.57
N GLY A 269 20.51 -21.57 -4.23
CA GLY A 269 21.29 -22.47 -3.40
C GLY A 269 22.03 -23.42 -4.34
N ILE A 270 23.20 -22.99 -4.82
CA ILE A 270 24.45 -23.77 -4.87
C ILE A 270 25.57 -22.80 -4.54
#